data_AF-A0A4Z0A0E7-F1
#
_entry.id   AF-A0A4Z0A0E7-F1
#
_cell.length_a   1.000
_cell.length_b   1.000
_cell.length_c   1.000
_cell.angle_alpha   90.00
_cell.angle_beta   90.00
_cell.angle_gamma   90.00
#
_symmetry.space_group_name_H-M   'P 1'
#
loop_
_entity.id
_entity.type
_entity.pdbx_description
1 polymer ?
#
loop_
_entity_poly.entity_id
_entity_poly.type
_entity_poly.pdbx_seq_one_letter_code
_entity_poly.pdbx_strand_id
1 'polypeptide(L)'
;MQPSAAHRRVKAIYIVGPSSTGKTTLCKAFAAQLGLPPAVYITEVARTVMRETGFTRRDVARVEMQKAIMDKQLEQDAAARTVAGGGDGPGIVLSDRSAIDAIVYAALADTADGGTRSLTLIKAPEFQAVLPSRTPETGVPRSRFSAKDASRACFR
;
A
#
# COMPACT_ATOMS: atom_id res chain seq x y z
N MET A 1 17.32 -30.10 -19.81
CA MET A 1 16.07 -29.78 -19.08
C MET A 1 16.38 -28.68 -18.08
N GLN A 2 15.99 -27.44 -18.35
CA GLN A 2 15.98 -26.39 -17.32
C GLN A 2 14.68 -26.53 -16.53
N PRO A 3 14.70 -26.50 -15.18
CA PRO A 3 13.47 -26.49 -14.41
C PRO A 3 12.73 -25.18 -14.67
N SER A 4 11.49 -25.27 -15.14
CA SER A 4 10.54 -24.15 -15.15
C SER A 4 10.33 -23.72 -13.70
N ALA A 5 10.95 -22.62 -13.29
CA ALA A 5 10.77 -22.05 -11.96
C ALA A 5 9.33 -21.53 -11.86
N ALA A 6 8.44 -22.34 -11.31
CA ALA A 6 7.11 -21.87 -10.93
C ALA A 6 7.30 -20.67 -10.00
N HIS A 7 6.90 -19.47 -10.45
CA HIS A 7 6.96 -18.28 -9.62
C HIS A 7 6.15 -18.53 -8.35
N ARG A 8 6.86 -18.64 -7.23
CA ARG A 8 6.25 -18.79 -5.92
C ARG A 8 5.33 -17.59 -5.68
N ARG A 9 4.04 -17.85 -5.45
CA ARG A 9 3.08 -16.79 -5.13
C ARG A 9 3.43 -16.17 -3.78
N VAL A 10 3.84 -14.90 -3.81
CA VAL A 10 4.08 -14.09 -2.60
C VAL A 10 2.76 -13.53 -2.09
N LYS A 11 2.47 -13.72 -0.80
CA LYS A 11 1.34 -13.10 -0.11
C LYS A 11 1.81 -11.83 0.58
N ALA A 12 1.16 -10.71 0.34
CA ALA A 12 1.46 -9.46 1.03
C ALA A 12 0.33 -9.12 2.00
N ILE A 13 0.69 -8.79 3.24
CA ILE A 13 -0.22 -8.38 4.31
C ILE A 13 0.10 -6.93 4.66
N TYR A 14 -0.89 -6.06 4.52
CA TYR A 14 -0.78 -4.64 4.83
C TYR A 14 -1.62 -4.32 6.04
N ILE A 15 -1.01 -3.76 7.08
CA ILE A 15 -1.73 -3.23 8.23
C ILE A 15 -1.91 -1.73 8.03
N VAL A 16 -3.14 -1.34 7.67
CA VAL A 16 -3.51 0.04 7.35
C VAL A 16 -4.40 0.65 8.43
N GLY A 17 -4.34 1.97 8.59
CA GLY A 17 -5.23 2.70 9.48
C GLY A 17 -4.64 3.98 10.07
N PRO A 18 -5.45 4.74 10.83
CA PRO A 18 -5.04 6.01 11.42
C PRO A 18 -3.78 5.89 12.28
N SER A 19 -3.05 6.99 12.44
CA SER A 19 -1.88 7.02 13.32
C SER A 19 -2.26 6.72 14.79
N SER A 20 -1.31 6.18 15.56
CA SER A 20 -1.46 5.89 17.00
C SER A 20 -2.49 4.80 17.39
N THR A 21 -2.90 3.92 16.48
CA THR A 21 -3.83 2.80 16.75
C THR A 21 -3.15 1.46 17.05
N GLY A 22 -1.85 1.46 17.40
CA GLY A 22 -1.11 0.23 17.74
C GLY A 22 -0.66 -0.65 16.56
N LYS A 23 -0.81 -0.19 15.30
CA LYS A 23 -0.40 -0.96 14.10
C LYS A 23 1.05 -1.45 14.14
N THR A 24 1.99 -0.59 14.50
CA THR A 24 3.40 -0.96 14.61
C THR A 24 3.61 -2.05 15.67
N THR A 25 2.89 -1.99 16.79
CA THR A 25 2.93 -3.01 17.84
C THR A 25 2.40 -4.35 17.32
N LEU A 26 1.25 -4.31 16.62
CA LEU A 26 0.67 -5.50 16.00
C LEU A 26 1.59 -6.09 14.93
N CYS A 27 2.15 -5.26 14.03
CA CYS A 27 3.10 -5.69 13.01
C CYS A 27 4.32 -6.36 13.61
N LYS A 28 4.91 -5.80 14.67
CA LYS A 28 6.07 -6.39 15.36
C LYS A 28 5.73 -7.75 15.99
N ALA A 29 4.60 -7.83 16.70
CA ALA A 29 4.15 -9.08 17.28
C ALA A 29 3.89 -10.14 16.20
N PHE A 30 3.27 -9.73 15.09
CA PHE A 30 2.94 -10.63 13.99
C PHE A 30 4.18 -11.11 13.22
N ALA A 31 5.14 -10.22 12.96
CA ALA A 31 6.43 -10.59 12.38
C ALA A 31 7.18 -11.59 13.24
N ALA A 32 7.22 -11.37 14.56
CA ALA A 32 7.86 -12.28 15.51
C ALA A 32 7.17 -13.64 15.54
N GLN A 33 5.83 -13.67 15.59
CA GLN A 33 5.05 -14.91 15.61
C GLN A 33 5.22 -15.73 14.33
N LEU A 34 5.37 -15.08 13.18
CA LEU A 34 5.58 -15.72 11.88
C LEU A 34 7.06 -16.02 11.57
N GLY A 35 8.00 -15.61 12.43
CA GLY A 35 9.43 -15.75 12.19
C GLY A 35 9.91 -15.00 10.93
N LEU A 36 9.28 -13.87 10.60
CA LEU A 36 9.62 -13.13 9.37
C LEU A 36 11.00 -12.47 9.50
N PRO A 37 11.92 -12.68 8.54
CA PRO A 37 13.17 -11.93 8.53
C PRO A 37 12.91 -10.44 8.26
N PRO A 38 13.78 -9.53 8.75
CA PRO A 38 13.63 -8.08 8.52
C PRO A 38 13.48 -7.70 7.04
N ALA A 39 14.09 -8.46 6.13
CA ALA A 39 14.03 -8.21 4.69
C ALA A 39 12.62 -8.34 4.06
N VAL A 40 11.66 -8.99 4.74
CA VAL A 40 10.26 -9.11 4.28
C VAL A 40 9.27 -8.44 5.24
N TYR A 41 9.79 -7.71 6.22
CA TYR A 41 9.00 -6.94 7.18
C TYR A 41 9.27 -5.44 7.01
N ILE A 42 8.35 -4.75 6.35
CA ILE A 42 8.43 -3.32 6.09
C ILE A 42 7.86 -2.57 7.29
N THR A 43 8.72 -1.76 7.92
CA THR A 43 8.36 -0.87 9.02
C THR A 43 7.90 0.50 8.52
N GLU A 44 7.33 1.33 9.39
CA GLU A 44 6.75 2.65 9.05
C GLU A 44 7.67 3.55 8.19
N VAL A 45 7.47 3.52 6.86
CA VAL A 45 8.28 4.18 5.84
C VAL A 45 8.30 5.70 5.99
N ALA A 46 7.17 6.28 6.39
CA ALA A 46 7.05 7.72 6.56
C ALA A 46 8.08 8.30 7.54
N ARG A 47 8.40 7.59 8.62
CA ARG A 47 9.42 8.05 9.58
C ARG A 47 10.82 8.05 8.98
N THR A 48 11.13 7.02 8.20
CA THR A 48 12.40 6.92 7.49
C THR A 48 12.57 8.07 6.51
N VAL A 49 11.55 8.33 5.69
CA VAL A 49 11.53 9.44 4.73
C VAL A 49 11.72 10.78 5.43
N MET A 50 10.97 11.04 6.51
CA MET A 50 11.10 12.28 7.29
C MET A 50 12.53 12.50 7.81
N ARG A 51 13.17 11.44 8.31
CA ARG A 51 14.54 11.49 8.84
C ARG A 51 15.57 11.78 7.73
N GLU A 52 15.38 11.23 6.54
CA GLU A 52 16.35 11.32 5.43
C GLU A 52 16.23 12.62 4.62
N THR A 53 15.04 13.22 4.58
CA THR A 53 14.73 14.36 3.70
C THR A 53 14.56 15.69 4.44
N GLY A 54 14.45 15.65 5.78
CA GLY A 54 14.15 16.83 6.59
C GLY A 54 12.66 17.20 6.64
N PHE A 55 11.76 16.42 6.05
CA PHE A 55 10.32 16.63 6.21
C PHE A 55 9.90 16.49 7.67
N THR A 56 8.97 17.35 8.07
CA THR A 56 8.41 17.38 9.43
C THR A 56 6.93 17.00 9.42
N ARG A 57 6.33 16.85 10.60
CA ARG A 57 4.88 16.63 10.71
C ARG A 57 4.05 17.75 10.09
N ARG A 58 4.60 18.96 9.99
CA ARG A 58 3.93 20.11 9.37
C ARG A 58 3.83 19.96 7.86
N ASP A 59 4.69 19.14 7.27
CA ASP A 59 4.76 18.89 5.83
C ASP A 59 3.81 17.77 5.38
N VAL A 60 3.07 17.11 6.28
CA VAL A 60 2.23 15.94 5.94
C VAL A 60 1.22 16.22 4.84
N ALA A 61 0.72 17.45 4.71
CA ALA A 61 -0.22 17.81 3.63
C ALA A 61 0.46 18.05 2.27
N ARG A 62 1.80 18.12 2.22
CA ARG A 62 2.57 18.43 1.01
C ARG A 62 2.62 17.23 0.09
N VAL A 63 2.30 17.46 -1.18
CA VAL A 63 2.31 16.41 -2.21
C VAL A 63 3.71 15.83 -2.40
N GLU A 64 4.75 16.64 -2.21
CA GLU A 64 6.15 16.21 -2.32
C GLU A 64 6.52 15.20 -1.23
N MET A 65 6.07 15.45 0.01
CA MET A 65 6.28 14.50 1.11
C MET A 65 5.53 13.20 0.85
N GLN A 66 4.26 13.29 0.42
CA GLN A 66 3.46 12.10 0.15
C GLN A 66 4.00 11.30 -1.04
N LYS A 67 4.51 11.95 -2.10
CA LYS A 67 5.20 11.28 -3.20
C LYS A 67 6.47 10.57 -2.71
N ALA A 68 7.31 11.24 -1.92
CA ALA A 68 8.52 10.63 -1.37
C ALA A 68 8.21 9.39 -0.51
N ILE A 69 7.14 9.44 0.30
CA ILE A 69 6.67 8.29 1.09
C ILE A 69 6.17 7.16 0.18
N MET A 70 5.36 7.49 -0.83
CA MET A 70 4.83 6.52 -1.79
C MET A 70 5.95 5.81 -2.54
N ASP A 71 6.88 6.56 -3.13
CA ASP A 71 7.99 6.00 -3.91
C ASP A 71 8.85 5.08 -3.05
N LYS A 72 9.18 5.51 -1.82
CA LYS A 72 9.98 4.70 -0.89
C LYS A 72 9.26 3.43 -0.45
N GLN A 73 7.94 3.50 -0.26
CA GLN A 73 7.12 2.33 0.08
C GLN A 73 7.09 1.33 -1.08
N LEU A 74 6.93 1.80 -2.32
CA LEU A 74 6.93 0.95 -3.52
C LEU A 74 8.29 0.26 -3.72
N GLU A 75 9.39 0.98 -3.50
CA GLU A 75 10.75 0.42 -3.53
C GLU A 75 10.91 -0.72 -2.51
N GLN A 76 10.51 -0.49 -1.26
CA GLN A 76 10.61 -1.50 -0.21
C GLN A 76 9.68 -2.70 -0.44
N ASP A 77 8.46 -2.47 -0.93
CA ASP A 77 7.53 -3.52 -1.33
C ASP A 77 8.14 -4.41 -2.42
N ALA A 78 8.74 -3.83 -3.46
CA ALA A 78 9.37 -4.57 -4.55
C ALA A 78 10.57 -5.40 -4.07
N ALA A 79 11.42 -4.82 -3.23
CA ALA A 79 12.55 -5.52 -2.62
C ALA A 79 12.10 -6.69 -1.74
N ALA A 80 11.12 -6.47 -0.86
CA ALA A 80 10.58 -7.49 0.03
C ALA A 80 9.93 -8.65 -0.76
N ARG A 81 9.21 -8.34 -1.85
CA ARG A 81 8.60 -9.35 -2.73
C ARG A 81 9.64 -10.19 -3.44
N THR A 82 10.74 -9.60 -3.87
CA THR A 82 11.85 -10.32 -4.49
C THR A 82 12.45 -11.33 -3.52
N VAL A 83 12.72 -10.89 -2.29
CA VAL A 83 13.24 -11.78 -1.23
C VAL A 83 12.24 -12.88 -0.87
N ALA A 84 10.97 -12.55 -0.69
CA ALA A 84 9.93 -13.52 -0.36
C ALA A 84 9.66 -14.53 -1.48
N GLY A 85 9.86 -14.14 -2.74
CA GLY A 85 9.68 -15.00 -3.90
C GLY A 85 10.88 -15.91 -4.21
N GLY A 86 12.09 -15.49 -3.84
CA GLY A 86 13.33 -16.20 -4.16
C GLY A 86 13.90 -17.11 -3.05
N GLY A 87 13.37 -17.05 -1.83
CA GLY A 87 13.89 -17.82 -0.69
C GLY A 87 13.00 -18.98 -0.22
N ASP A 88 13.56 -19.81 0.67
CA ASP A 88 12.86 -20.91 1.36
C ASP A 88 11.92 -20.44 2.49
N GLY A 89 11.80 -19.13 2.71
CA GLY A 89 10.96 -18.52 3.76
C GLY A 89 9.45 -18.77 3.54
N PRO A 90 8.53 -18.12 4.27
CA PRO A 90 7.09 -18.37 4.13
C PRO A 90 6.44 -17.79 2.86
N GLY A 91 7.17 -17.00 2.07
CA GLY A 91 6.60 -16.31 0.91
C GLY A 91 5.60 -15.22 1.31
N ILE A 92 5.81 -14.62 2.48
CA ILE A 92 4.96 -13.58 3.06
C ILE A 92 5.76 -12.29 3.15
N VAL A 93 5.14 -11.18 2.73
CA VAL A 93 5.59 -9.81 3.01
C VAL A 93 4.60 -9.20 4.01
N LEU A 94 5.11 -8.59 5.07
CA LEU A 94 4.32 -7.86 6.05
C LEU A 94 4.71 -6.38 6.00
N SER A 95 3.75 -5.48 5.87
CA SER A 95 3.99 -4.05 5.82
C SER A 95 3.16 -3.26 6.84
N ASP A 96 3.85 -2.46 7.65
CA ASP A 96 3.25 -1.41 8.49
C ASP A 96 2.99 -0.18 7.61
N ARG A 97 1.74 -0.08 7.10
CA ARG A 97 1.25 0.83 6.05
C ARG A 97 1.48 0.34 4.61
N SER A 98 0.89 1.07 3.67
CA SER A 98 0.89 0.83 2.23
C SER A 98 1.11 2.13 1.47
N ALA A 99 1.42 2.04 0.17
CA ALA A 99 1.51 3.21 -0.71
C ALA A 99 0.18 3.98 -0.80
N ILE A 100 -0.94 3.31 -0.53
CA ILE A 100 -2.28 3.91 -0.50
C ILE A 100 -2.43 4.89 0.67
N ASP A 101 -1.74 4.67 1.80
CA ASP A 101 -1.79 5.60 2.93
C ASP A 101 -1.37 7.01 2.50
N ALA A 102 -0.33 7.13 1.65
CA ALA A 102 0.14 8.42 1.15
C ALA A 102 -0.90 9.13 0.27
N ILE A 103 -1.62 8.37 -0.56
CA ILE A 103 -2.73 8.86 -1.38
C ILE A 103 -3.87 9.35 -0.50
N VAL A 104 -4.22 8.60 0.55
CA VAL A 104 -5.27 8.98 1.51
C VAL A 104 -4.90 10.27 2.25
N TYR A 105 -3.65 10.41 2.72
CA TYR A 105 -3.21 11.66 3.36
C TYR A 105 -3.23 12.85 2.40
N ALA A 106 -2.84 12.65 1.13
CA ALA A 106 -2.98 13.68 0.11
C ALA A 106 -4.46 14.05 -0.15
N ALA A 107 -5.36 13.06 -0.18
CA ALA A 107 -6.79 13.27 -0.38
C ALA A 107 -7.45 14.00 0.81
N LEU A 108 -7.03 13.72 2.03
CA LEU A 108 -7.49 14.46 3.21
C LEU A 108 -7.07 15.94 3.13
N ALA A 109 -5.86 16.22 2.64
CA ALA A 109 -5.40 17.58 2.41
C ALA A 109 -6.12 18.24 1.20
N ASP A 110 -6.54 17.46 0.21
CA ASP A 110 -7.29 17.95 -0.96
C ASP A 110 -8.66 18.52 -0.60
N THR A 111 -9.33 17.96 0.41
CA THR A 111 -10.61 18.49 0.90
C THR A 111 -10.52 19.93 1.42
N ALA A 112 -9.31 20.41 1.74
CA ALA A 112 -9.04 21.78 2.14
C ALA A 112 -8.69 22.71 0.95
N ASP A 113 -8.12 22.18 -0.15
CA ASP A 113 -7.43 22.98 -1.19
C ASP A 113 -7.88 22.72 -2.64
N GLY A 114 -9.03 22.06 -2.87
CA GLY A 114 -9.64 21.96 -4.19
C GLY A 114 -9.25 20.75 -5.06
N GLY A 115 -8.66 19.68 -4.49
CA GLY A 115 -8.84 18.33 -5.06
C GLY A 115 -7.77 17.71 -5.97
N THR A 116 -6.52 18.21 -6.06
CA THR A 116 -5.58 17.78 -7.12
C THR A 116 -4.38 16.93 -6.67
N ARG A 117 -4.04 16.88 -5.39
CA ARG A 117 -2.82 16.22 -4.88
C ARG A 117 -2.94 14.71 -4.95
N SER A 118 -4.04 14.15 -4.48
CA SER A 118 -4.30 12.70 -4.52
C SER A 118 -4.34 12.16 -5.95
N LEU A 119 -4.94 12.91 -6.89
CA LEU A 119 -4.95 12.56 -8.31
C LEU A 119 -3.54 12.54 -8.91
N THR A 120 -2.66 13.46 -8.50
CA THR A 120 -1.26 13.46 -8.92
C THR A 120 -0.56 12.16 -8.52
N LEU A 121 -0.76 11.70 -7.27
CA LEU A 121 -0.17 10.46 -6.77
C LEU A 121 -0.78 9.22 -7.42
N ILE A 122 -2.10 9.20 -7.62
CA ILE A 122 -2.78 8.10 -8.32
C ILE A 122 -2.23 7.95 -9.75
N LYS A 123 -2.00 9.04 -10.46
CA LYS A 123 -1.49 9.02 -11.84
C LYS A 123 0.02 8.80 -11.94
N ALA A 124 0.75 8.75 -10.83
CA ALA A 124 2.19 8.57 -10.83
C ALA A 124 2.55 7.25 -11.53
N PRO A 125 3.48 7.25 -12.51
CA PRO A 125 3.86 6.04 -13.24
C PRO A 125 4.31 4.89 -12.34
N GLU A 126 5.02 5.22 -11.26
CA GLU A 126 5.55 4.26 -10.29
C GLU A 126 4.41 3.52 -9.57
N PHE A 127 3.36 4.26 -9.19
CA PHE A 127 2.18 3.67 -8.56
C PHE A 127 1.35 2.86 -9.56
N GLN A 128 1.17 3.38 -10.79
CA GLN A 128 0.43 2.67 -11.84
C GLN A 128 1.11 1.35 -12.22
N ALA A 129 2.44 1.29 -12.21
CA ALA A 129 3.20 0.09 -12.53
C ALA A 129 2.97 -1.08 -11.54
N VAL A 130 2.54 -0.80 -10.31
CA VAL A 130 2.28 -1.84 -9.30
C VAL A 130 0.81 -2.24 -9.21
N LEU A 131 -0.08 -1.51 -9.86
CA LEU A 131 -1.49 -1.89 -9.90
C LEU A 131 -1.65 -3.15 -10.75
N PRO A 132 -2.56 -4.07 -10.38
CA PRO A 132 -2.89 -5.17 -11.25
C PRO A 132 -3.32 -4.61 -12.61
N SER A 133 -2.70 -5.08 -13.69
CA SER A 133 -3.28 -4.89 -15.01
C SER A 133 -4.68 -5.46 -14.94
N ARG A 134 -5.70 -4.62 -15.16
CA ARG A 134 -7.07 -5.11 -15.34
C ARG A 134 -7.04 -6.00 -16.59
N THR A 135 -6.77 -7.29 -16.43
CA THR A 135 -7.28 -8.27 -17.37
C THR A 135 -8.79 -8.11 -17.32
N PRO A 136 -9.46 -7.74 -18.42
CA PRO A 136 -10.91 -7.85 -18.47
C PRO A 136 -11.21 -9.32 -18.22
N GLU A 137 -11.74 -9.64 -17.04
CA GLU A 137 -12.23 -10.99 -16.80
C GLU A 137 -13.32 -11.24 -17.84
N THR A 138 -13.01 -12.12 -18.78
CA THR A 138 -13.97 -12.68 -19.72
C THR A 138 -15.05 -13.39 -18.91
N GLY A 139 -16.25 -12.81 -18.85
CA GLY A 139 -17.46 -13.61 -18.61
C GLY A 139 -18.29 -13.33 -17.37
N VAL A 140 -18.17 -12.20 -16.67
CA VAL A 140 -19.25 -11.78 -15.75
C VAL A 140 -20.18 -10.81 -16.46
N PRO A 141 -21.40 -11.21 -16.87
CA PRO A 141 -22.36 -10.29 -17.45
C PRO A 141 -22.69 -9.20 -16.44
N ARG A 142 -22.53 -7.95 -16.87
CA ARG A 142 -22.95 -6.76 -16.12
C ARG A 142 -24.47 -6.78 -15.98
N SER A 143 -25.00 -7.38 -14.92
CA SER A 143 -26.35 -7.02 -14.48
C SER A 143 -26.29 -5.56 -14.05
N ARG A 144 -27.19 -4.77 -14.62
CA ARG A 144 -27.27 -3.32 -14.45
C ARG A 144 -27.50 -3.01 -12.98
N PHE A 145 -26.50 -2.48 -12.29
CA PHE A 145 -26.76 -1.67 -11.09
C PHE A 145 -27.41 -0.37 -11.56
N SER A 146 -28.74 -0.34 -11.48
CA SER A 146 -29.54 0.87 -11.66
C SER A 146 -29.39 1.74 -10.41
N ALA A 147 -29.12 3.03 -10.59
CA ALA A 147 -28.91 4.02 -9.52
C ALA A 147 -30.17 4.34 -8.68
N LYS A 148 -31.15 3.43 -8.61
CA LYS A 148 -32.40 3.60 -7.84
C LYS A 148 -32.45 2.81 -6.53
N ASP A 149 -31.50 1.90 -6.28
CA ASP A 149 -31.56 1.00 -5.10
C ASP A 149 -30.77 1.50 -3.88
N ALA A 150 -30.14 2.67 -3.94
CA ALA A 150 -29.32 3.22 -2.85
C ALA A 150 -30.11 3.94 -1.74
N SER A 151 -31.43 4.15 -1.88
CA SER A 151 -32.20 5.01 -0.96
C SER A 151 -33.02 4.27 0.09
N ARG A 152 -32.75 2.98 0.37
CA ARG A 152 -33.58 2.20 1.32
C ARG A 152 -32.86 1.44 2.43
N ALA A 153 -31.57 1.67 2.66
CA ALA A 153 -30.79 0.90 3.64
C ALA A 153 -30.02 1.75 4.68
N CYS A 154 -30.51 2.95 5.03
CA CYS A 154 -29.97 3.73 6.15
C CYS A 154 -31.09 4.50 6.86
N PHE A 155 -31.98 3.79 7.55
CA PHE A 155 -32.69 4.25 8.74
C PHE A 155 -33.28 3.02 9.44
N ARG A 156 -32.51 2.46 10.38
CA ARG A 156 -33.02 1.83 11.60
C ARG A 156 -31.99 2.07 12.70
#